data_AF-A0A6A2Z9Y8-F1
#
_entry.id   AF-A0A6A2Z9Y8-F1
#
_cell.length_a   1.000
_cell.length_b   1.000
_cell.length_c   1.000
_cell.angle_alpha   90.00
_cell.angle_beta   90.00
_cell.angle_gamma   90.00
#
_symmetry.space_group_name_H-M   'P 1'
#
loop_
_entity.id
_entity.type
_entity.pdbx_description
1 polymer ?
#
loop_
_entity_poly.entity_id
_entity_poly.type
_entity_poly.pdbx_seq_one_letter_code
_entity_poly.pdbx_strand_id
1 'polypeptide(L)'
;MELVELTALRDALVGLPGVDGLSTEQRKRLTIAVELVANPSIIFMDEPTSGLDARAAAIVMRTVRNTVDTGRTVVCTIHQPSIDIFESFDELLLMKRGGQIIFAGPLGRNSHHLVEYFEVRILFLNQQCEKIL
;
A
#
# COMPACT_ATOMS: atom_id res chain seq x y z
N MET A 1 15.99 11.57 -0.07
CA MET A 1 16.28 10.70 1.11
C MET A 1 15.31 10.92 2.25
N GLU A 2 14.90 12.15 2.54
CA GLU A 2 13.93 12.43 3.61
C GLU A 2 12.53 11.82 3.35
N LEU A 3 12.03 11.94 2.11
CA LEU A 3 10.74 11.39 1.67
C LEU A 3 10.56 9.89 2.00
N VAL A 4 11.64 9.13 1.87
CA VAL A 4 11.71 7.69 2.10
C VAL A 4 12.29 7.34 3.48
N GLU A 5 12.54 8.33 4.33
CA GLU A 5 13.04 8.17 5.70
C GLU A 5 14.38 7.37 5.79
N LEU A 6 15.24 7.48 4.78
CA LEU A 6 16.53 6.78 4.71
C LEU A 6 17.75 7.67 5.01
N THR A 7 17.54 8.91 5.47
CA THR A 7 18.63 9.87 5.73
C THR A 7 19.69 9.32 6.69
N ALA A 8 19.28 8.60 7.74
CA ALA A 8 20.19 7.98 8.71
C ALA A 8 21.02 6.82 8.13
N LEU A 9 20.64 6.30 6.95
CA LEU A 9 21.22 5.13 6.29
C LEU A 9 21.93 5.48 4.99
N ARG A 10 22.15 6.78 4.70
CA ARG A 10 22.70 7.25 3.42
C ARG A 10 24.08 6.66 3.07
N ASP A 11 24.88 6.34 4.09
CA ASP A 11 26.24 5.81 3.96
C ASP A 11 26.30 4.31 4.35
N ALA A 12 25.14 3.70 4.63
CA ALA A 12 25.07 2.29 5.01
C ALA A 12 25.25 1.38 3.78
N LEU A 13 25.92 0.24 3.99
CA LEU A 13 26.02 -0.78 2.96
C LEU A 13 24.65 -1.43 2.74
N VAL A 14 24.25 -1.56 1.47
CA VAL A 14 23.00 -2.25 1.10
C VAL A 14 23.05 -3.71 1.55
N GLY A 15 24.15 -4.41 1.32
CA GLY A 15 24.34 -5.82 1.71
C GLY A 15 23.49 -6.81 0.91
N LEU A 16 23.55 -8.09 1.28
CA LEU A 16 22.76 -9.19 0.72
C LEU A 16 21.48 -9.45 1.53
N PRO A 17 20.30 -9.60 0.88
CA PRO A 17 19.05 -9.85 1.57
C PRO A 17 19.13 -11.08 2.50
N GLY A 18 18.73 -10.91 3.77
CA GLY A 18 18.73 -11.97 4.77
C GLY A 18 20.09 -12.34 5.35
N VAL A 19 21.18 -11.68 4.93
CA VAL A 19 22.54 -11.95 5.40
C VAL A 19 23.10 -10.74 6.17
N ASP A 20 23.18 -9.58 5.53
CA ASP A 20 23.78 -8.38 6.10
C ASP A 20 23.18 -7.08 5.51
N GLY A 21 23.69 -5.93 5.97
CA GLY A 21 23.31 -4.61 5.49
C GLY A 21 21.89 -4.19 5.91
N LEU A 22 21.10 -3.73 4.94
CA LEU A 22 19.78 -3.17 5.18
C LEU A 22 18.74 -4.25 5.54
N SER A 23 17.83 -3.90 6.44
CA SER A 23 16.65 -4.72 6.74
C SER A 23 15.71 -4.83 5.52
N THR A 24 14.82 -5.81 5.49
CA THR A 24 13.84 -5.99 4.40
C THR A 24 13.00 -4.74 4.18
N GLU A 25 12.56 -4.12 5.26
CA GLU A 25 11.78 -2.88 5.29
C GLU A 25 12.57 -1.70 4.68
N GLN A 26 13.83 -1.52 5.09
CA GLN A 26 14.71 -0.48 4.56
C GLN A 26 15.02 -0.70 3.08
N ARG A 27 15.22 -1.95 2.65
CA ARG A 27 15.43 -2.31 1.23
C ARG A 27 14.21 -1.95 0.39
N LYS A 28 13.00 -2.23 0.88
CA LYS A 28 11.77 -1.85 0.16
C LYS A 28 11.66 -0.34 -0.02
N ARG A 29 11.92 0.45 1.03
CA ARG A 29 11.98 1.92 0.91
C ARG A 29 13.08 2.39 -0.03
N LEU A 30 14.23 1.71 -0.04
CA LEU A 30 15.32 2.01 -0.97
C LEU A 30 14.90 1.74 -2.42
N THR A 31 14.21 0.62 -2.69
CA THR A 31 13.66 0.33 -4.03
C THR A 31 12.69 1.42 -4.46
N ILE A 32 11.77 1.85 -3.59
CA ILE A 32 10.88 2.99 -3.87
C ILE A 32 11.70 4.25 -4.17
N ALA A 33 12.74 4.52 -3.38
CA ALA A 33 13.62 5.67 -3.59
C ALA A 33 14.28 5.67 -4.97
N VAL A 34 14.71 4.50 -5.47
CA VAL A 34 15.32 4.33 -6.79
C VAL A 34 14.33 4.69 -7.90
N GLU A 35 13.09 4.19 -7.82
CA GLU A 35 12.03 4.51 -8.79
C GLU A 35 11.69 6.01 -8.79
N LEU A 36 11.73 6.64 -7.62
CA LEU A 36 11.43 8.07 -7.46
C LEU A 36 12.48 9.00 -8.08
N VAL A 37 13.71 8.53 -8.34
CA VAL A 37 14.76 9.34 -8.99
C VAL A 37 14.33 9.77 -10.39
N ALA A 38 13.52 8.96 -11.09
CA ALA A 38 12.97 9.29 -12.39
C ALA A 38 11.90 10.39 -12.34
N ASN A 39 11.54 10.88 -11.15
CA ASN A 39 10.49 11.86 -10.92
C ASN A 39 9.14 11.52 -11.59
N PRO A 40 8.61 10.30 -11.45
CA PRO A 40 7.35 9.91 -12.07
C PRO A 40 6.16 10.66 -11.44
N SER A 41 5.16 10.99 -12.25
CA SER A 41 3.88 11.54 -11.76
C SER A 41 2.91 10.46 -11.27
N ILE A 42 3.03 9.23 -11.79
CA ILE A 42 2.22 8.07 -11.43
C ILE A 42 3.15 6.89 -11.14
N ILE A 43 2.92 6.21 -10.02
CA ILE A 43 3.75 5.10 -9.55
C ILE A 43 2.85 3.89 -9.33
N PHE A 44 3.26 2.74 -9.85
CA PHE A 44 2.60 1.46 -9.60
C PHE A 44 3.44 0.63 -8.64
N MET A 45 2.82 0.06 -7.61
CA MET A 45 3.51 -0.83 -6.68
C MET A 45 2.73 -2.14 -6.53
N ASP A 46 3.40 -3.26 -6.77
CA ASP A 46 2.80 -4.57 -6.54
C ASP A 46 3.13 -5.06 -5.13
N GLU A 47 2.11 -5.15 -4.28
CA GLU A 47 2.15 -5.68 -2.92
C GLU A 47 3.35 -5.16 -2.07
N PRO A 48 3.47 -3.83 -1.84
CA PRO A 48 4.63 -3.23 -1.18
C PRO A 48 4.81 -3.71 0.27
N THR A 49 3.79 -4.31 0.89
CA THR A 49 3.82 -4.84 2.26
C THR A 49 4.20 -6.32 2.37
N SER A 50 4.37 -7.03 1.25
CA SER A 50 4.68 -8.47 1.22
C SER A 50 5.91 -8.86 2.06
N GLY A 51 5.80 -9.93 2.85
CA GLY A 51 6.91 -10.43 3.67
C GLY A 51 7.36 -9.49 4.81
N LEU A 52 6.54 -8.50 5.17
CA LEU A 52 6.76 -7.63 6.33
C LEU A 52 5.78 -7.95 7.46
N ASP A 53 6.22 -7.74 8.69
CA ASP A 53 5.29 -7.65 9.82
C ASP A 53 4.49 -6.33 9.78
N ALA A 54 3.46 -6.23 10.63
CA ALA A 54 2.57 -5.07 10.64
C ALA A 54 3.30 -3.73 10.87
N ARG A 55 4.34 -3.72 11.72
CA ARG A 55 5.09 -2.50 12.02
C ARG A 55 5.94 -2.08 10.83
N ALA A 56 6.69 -3.01 10.25
CA ALA A 56 7.51 -2.76 9.07
C ALA A 56 6.64 -2.35 7.87
N ALA A 57 5.51 -3.02 7.66
CA ALA A 57 4.54 -2.65 6.62
C ALA A 57 4.03 -1.21 6.80
N ALA A 58 3.71 -0.79 8.02
CA ALA A 58 3.28 0.58 8.30
C ALA A 58 4.37 1.62 7.99
N ILE A 59 5.65 1.32 8.25
CA ILE A 59 6.76 2.22 7.91
C ILE A 59 6.91 2.36 6.39
N VAL A 60 6.82 1.25 5.65
CA VAL A 60 6.82 1.29 4.18
C VAL A 60 5.63 2.08 3.65
N MET A 61 4.42 1.83 4.16
CA MET A 61 3.22 2.55 3.71
C MET A 61 3.24 4.03 4.08
N ARG A 62 3.90 4.43 5.16
CA ARG A 62 4.15 5.85 5.45
C ARG A 62 5.03 6.50 4.38
N THR A 63 6.04 5.80 3.87
CA THR A 63 6.84 6.28 2.73
C THR A 63 6.01 6.44 1.46
N VAL A 64 5.08 5.50 1.21
CA VAL A 64 4.12 5.60 0.11
C VAL A 64 3.22 6.83 0.29
N ARG A 65 2.67 7.03 1.50
CA ARG A 65 1.83 8.19 1.83
C ARG A 65 2.58 9.52 1.63
N ASN A 66 3.80 9.62 2.16
CA ASN A 66 4.65 10.79 1.95
C ASN A 66 4.86 11.08 0.45
N THR A 67 5.02 10.03 -0.36
CA THR A 67 5.14 10.16 -1.82
C THR A 67 3.87 10.73 -2.44
N VAL A 68 2.68 10.27 -2.04
CA VAL A 68 1.42 10.83 -2.53
C VAL A 68 1.27 12.30 -2.13
N ASP A 69 1.66 12.65 -0.90
CA ASP A 69 1.53 14.02 -0.36
C ASP A 69 2.37 15.07 -1.11
N THR A 70 3.32 14.62 -1.93
CA THR A 70 4.06 15.49 -2.87
C THR A 70 3.30 15.82 -4.16
N GLY A 71 2.05 15.36 -4.30
CA GLY A 71 1.22 15.55 -5.49
C GLY A 71 1.37 14.47 -6.56
N ARG A 72 1.93 13.30 -6.21
CA ARG A 72 2.07 12.15 -7.10
C ARG A 72 0.91 11.17 -6.89
N THR A 73 0.52 10.46 -7.94
CA THR A 73 -0.46 9.37 -7.84
C THR A 73 0.26 8.05 -7.59
N VAL A 74 -0.17 7.29 -6.58
CA VAL A 74 0.28 5.91 -6.36
C VAL A 74 -0.90 4.97 -6.52
N VAL A 75 -0.71 3.91 -7.30
CA VAL A 75 -1.63 2.78 -7.41
C VAL A 75 -0.91 1.56 -6.90
N CYS A 76 -1.47 0.87 -5.90
CA CYS A 76 -0.88 -0.36 -5.41
C CYS A 76 -1.91 -1.44 -5.08
N THR A 77 -1.44 -2.68 -5.15
CA THR A 77 -2.17 -3.86 -4.66
C THR A 77 -1.76 -4.09 -3.21
N ILE A 78 -2.70 -4.48 -2.34
CA ILE A 78 -2.38 -4.88 -0.97
C ILE A 78 -3.10 -6.17 -0.63
N HIS A 79 -2.35 -7.20 -0.25
CA HIS A 79 -2.93 -8.40 0.32
C HIS A 79 -3.07 -8.24 1.83
N GLN A 80 -4.29 -8.30 2.34
CA GLN A 80 -4.61 -8.31 3.78
C GLN A 80 -4.01 -7.12 4.56
N PRO A 81 -4.44 -5.88 4.29
CA PRO A 81 -3.99 -4.72 5.05
C PRO A 81 -4.42 -4.80 6.52
N SER A 82 -3.59 -4.26 7.42
CA SER A 82 -4.07 -3.89 8.76
C SER A 82 -5.07 -2.73 8.66
N ILE A 83 -5.87 -2.51 9.70
CA ILE A 83 -6.83 -1.39 9.73
C ILE A 83 -6.12 -0.05 9.49
N ASP A 84 -4.97 0.18 10.14
CA ASP A 84 -4.20 1.41 9.99
C ASP A 84 -3.72 1.63 8.54
N ILE A 85 -3.30 0.57 7.85
CA ILE A 85 -2.88 0.64 6.45
C ILE A 85 -4.11 0.85 5.55
N PHE A 86 -5.21 0.14 5.83
CA PHE A 86 -6.44 0.24 5.05
C PHE A 86 -7.03 1.65 5.07
N GLU A 87 -7.08 2.29 6.24
CA GLU A 87 -7.56 3.67 6.41
C GLU A 87 -6.62 4.73 5.84
N SER A 88 -5.42 4.36 5.39
CA SER A 88 -4.49 5.29 4.74
C SER A 88 -4.76 5.52 3.23
N PHE A 89 -5.66 4.72 2.64
CA PHE A 89 -6.04 4.82 1.24
C PHE A 89 -7.09 5.88 0.99
N ASP A 90 -6.89 6.68 -0.06
CA ASP A 90 -7.87 7.67 -0.49
C ASP A 90 -9.06 7.00 -1.22
N GLU A 91 -8.76 6.03 -2.09
CA GLU A 91 -9.71 5.28 -2.90
C GLU A 91 -9.41 3.78 -2.86
N LEU A 92 -10.46 2.97 -3.02
CA LEU A 92 -10.39 1.51 -3.10
C LEU A 92 -11.00 1.03 -4.41
N LEU A 93 -10.25 0.15 -5.10
CA LEU A 93 -10.75 -0.68 -6.19
C LEU A 93 -10.79 -2.13 -5.70
N LEU A 94 -11.96 -2.60 -5.26
CA LEU A 94 -12.16 -3.95 -4.76
C LEU A 94 -12.65 -4.86 -5.88
N MET A 95 -11.96 -5.98 -6.10
CA MET A 95 -12.27 -6.91 -7.19
C MET A 95 -12.52 -8.33 -6.68
N LYS A 96 -13.42 -9.07 -7.34
CA LYS A 96 -13.56 -10.53 -7.14
C LYS A 96 -12.86 -11.31 -8.24
N ARG A 97 -12.78 -12.63 -8.03
CA ARG A 97 -12.26 -13.59 -9.03
C ARG A 97 -12.91 -13.36 -10.40
N GLY A 98 -12.10 -13.44 -11.44
CA GLY A 98 -12.53 -13.14 -12.81
C GLY A 98 -12.49 -11.66 -13.19
N GLY A 99 -11.88 -10.80 -12.37
CA GLY A 99 -11.63 -9.40 -12.72
C GLY A 99 -12.85 -8.48 -12.59
N GLN A 100 -13.90 -8.93 -11.92
CA GLN A 100 -15.14 -8.16 -11.77
C GLN A 100 -15.01 -7.20 -10.59
N ILE A 101 -15.30 -5.92 -10.84
CA ILE A 101 -15.26 -4.87 -9.81
C ILE A 101 -16.46 -5.07 -8.87
N ILE A 102 -16.18 -5.14 -7.57
CA ILE A 102 -17.19 -5.13 -6.52
C ILE A 102 -17.45 -3.70 -6.07
N PHE A 103 -16.40 -2.90 -5.84
CA PHE A 103 -16.48 -1.51 -5.39
C PHE A 103 -15.34 -0.72 -6.04
N ALA A 104 -15.62 0.53 -6.42
CA ALA A 104 -14.62 1.47 -6.92
C ALA A 104 -15.00 2.87 -6.44
N GLY A 105 -14.13 3.50 -5.65
CA GLY A 105 -14.35 4.87 -5.22
C GLY A 105 -13.67 5.22 -3.90
N PRO A 106 -13.92 6.43 -3.39
CA PRO A 106 -13.32 6.91 -2.16
C PRO A 106 -13.81 6.12 -0.94
N LEU A 107 -12.89 5.77 -0.04
CA LEU A 107 -13.25 5.10 1.22
C LEU A 107 -14.04 6.02 2.16
N GLY A 108 -13.68 7.31 2.16
CA GLY A 108 -14.17 8.29 3.12
C GLY A 108 -13.61 8.04 4.53
N ARG A 109 -13.95 8.90 5.49
CA ARG A 109 -13.50 8.73 6.89
C ARG A 109 -14.00 7.39 7.45
N ASN A 110 -13.12 6.63 8.10
CA ASN A 110 -13.45 5.34 8.72
C ASN A 110 -14.15 4.39 7.73
N SER A 111 -13.78 4.46 6.45
CA SER A 111 -14.34 3.66 5.37
C SER A 111 -15.87 3.69 5.22
N HIS A 112 -16.53 4.78 5.66
CA HIS A 112 -17.99 4.83 5.72
C HIS A 112 -18.69 4.61 4.37
N HIS A 113 -18.12 5.07 3.25
CA HIS A 113 -18.71 4.82 1.93
C HIS A 113 -18.72 3.33 1.57
N LEU A 114 -17.66 2.61 1.93
CA LEU A 114 -17.56 1.18 1.70
C LEU A 114 -18.57 0.42 2.56
N VAL A 115 -18.68 0.81 3.84
CA VAL A 115 -19.64 0.22 4.78
C VAL A 115 -21.07 0.42 4.28
N GLU A 116 -21.46 1.64 3.93
CA GLU A 116 -22.78 1.95 3.38
C GLU A 116 -23.07 1.14 2.11
N TYR A 117 -22.10 1.08 1.20
CA TYR A 117 -22.22 0.32 -0.04
C TYR A 117 -22.50 -1.17 0.20
N PHE A 118 -21.88 -1.75 1.24
CA PHE A 118 -22.13 -3.14 1.62
C PHE A 118 -23.40 -3.32 2.43
N GLU A 119 -23.77 -2.40 3.33
CA GLU A 119 -25.02 -2.48 4.09
C GLU A 119 -26.25 -2.52 3.16
N VAL A 120 -26.27 -1.70 2.11
CA VAL A 120 -27.34 -1.69 1.11
C VAL A 120 -27.36 -2.98 0.26
N ARG A 121 -26.20 -3.59 0.02
CA ARG A 121 -26.03 -4.75 -0.89
C ARG A 121 -25.85 -6.10 -0.19
N ILE A 122 -25.84 -6.16 1.14
CA ILE A 122 -25.64 -7.39 1.93
C ILE A 122 -26.77 -8.41 1.72
N LEU A 123 -27.95 -7.99 1.28
CA LEU A 123 -29.00 -8.93 0.82
C LEU A 123 -28.60 -9.73 -0.44
N PHE A 124 -27.58 -9.30 -1.20
CA PHE A 124 -27.11 -9.97 -2.43
C PHE A 124 -25.78 -10.73 -2.29
N LEU A 125 -25.01 -10.53 -1.21
CA LEU A 125 -23.61 -11.00 -1.12
C LEU A 125 -23.38 -12.28 -0.31
N ASN A 126 -24.41 -12.82 0.36
CA ASN A 126 -24.34 -14.08 1.13
C ASN A 126 -24.05 -15.35 0.29
N GLN A 127 -23.54 -15.23 -0.95
CA GLN A 127 -23.18 -16.37 -1.79
C GLN A 127 -21.79 -16.33 -2.45
N GLN A 128 -20.97 -15.27 -2.38
CA GLN A 128 -19.80 -15.19 -3.30
C GLN A 128 -18.52 -14.45 -2.84
N CYS A 129 -18.42 -13.87 -1.65
CA CYS A 129 -17.21 -13.11 -1.28
C CYS A 129 -16.14 -13.98 -0.60
N GLU A 130 -15.30 -14.64 -1.41
CA GLU A 130 -14.19 -15.47 -0.90
C GLU A 130 -12.82 -14.79 -0.87
N LYS A 131 -12.62 -13.60 -1.45
CA LYS A 131 -11.34 -12.86 -1.35
C LYS A 131 -11.56 -11.36 -1.47
N ILE A 132 -11.09 -10.61 -0.47
CA ILE A 132 -10.87 -9.16 -0.53
C ILE A 132 -9.49 -8.99 -1.15
N LEU A 133 -9.42 -8.38 -2.34
CA LEU A 133 -8.19 -7.97 -3.04
C LEU A 133 -8.32 -6.49 -3.39
#